data_AF-A0A7T5JFP7-F1
#
_entry.id   AF-A0A7T5JFP7-F1
#
_cell.length_a   1.000
_cell.length_b   1.000
_cell.length_c   1.000
_cell.angle_alpha   90.00
_cell.angle_beta   90.00
_cell.angle_gamma   90.00
#
_symmetry.space_group_name_H-M   'P 1'
#
loop_
_entity.id
_entity.type
_entity.pdbx_description
1 polymer ?
#
loop_
_entity_poly.entity_id
_entity_poly.type
_entity_poly.pdbx_seq_one_letter_code
_entity_poly.pdbx_strand_id
1 'polypeptide(L)'
;MDINQKIYQTDWLASSPVFYNELTGQVSHNINDVIDFSKFDFHPEGLNNYLEFGYSVFGQTPIKNIKFLRHSSKLTVGKNNEIKVEHLEDSSEYWLDKATSEDDVFQLLCNAIHQWEKSVQGEIVIPTSGGYDSRLLNFLIEDKSRVRAFTYGISNNQEDSFEAIYAKLLCKKLSIQWERIEIGNYHHYINDWDSIFGVSTHAHGMYQIEFYHKILSKVEGNNPFLSGIIGDAWAGSVNITEIQSPSDILKLGYSHGIKADSQMSYLSSKSELINEYYEIHKDKLNLPIFRVIESMRFKIILLSYLMRIPRHLGFQAWSPFLDIETALSMLTLPSERRKNRLWQKEFFEKNNLNLEDMGFKTNKSNTLNLQAMKISPLDPLNSNLLREIIHPDYVEWINRHIPARLTSWDVFWNIHRIPKVRRLVYVFNLEDKRLKAYYAYLTLKPLENLIKRRNAILYS
;
A
#
# COMPACT_ATOMS: atom_id res chain seq x y z
N MET A 1 -25.09 31.95 1.76
CA MET A 1 -24.42 30.66 1.63
C MET A 1 -25.37 29.74 0.89
N ASP A 2 -24.97 29.28 -0.29
CA ASP A 2 -25.85 28.57 -1.24
C ASP A 2 -25.95 27.09 -0.80
N ILE A 3 -27.16 26.65 -0.41
CA ILE A 3 -27.43 25.46 0.42
C ILE A 3 -27.16 24.11 -0.28
N ASN A 4 -26.70 24.08 -1.54
CA ASN A 4 -26.58 22.86 -2.35
C ASN A 4 -25.17 22.53 -2.87
N GLN A 5 -24.09 23.13 -2.35
CA GLN A 5 -22.73 22.76 -2.75
C GLN A 5 -22.24 21.52 -1.99
N LYS A 6 -21.89 20.45 -2.72
CA LYS A 6 -21.16 19.31 -2.15
C LYS A 6 -19.67 19.66 -2.10
N ILE A 7 -19.05 19.48 -0.93
CA ILE A 7 -17.64 19.77 -0.68
C ILE A 7 -16.95 18.48 -0.28
N TYR A 8 -15.81 18.20 -0.90
CA TYR A 8 -14.91 17.11 -0.58
C TYR A 8 -13.54 17.67 -0.27
N GLN A 9 -12.86 17.13 0.73
CA GLN A 9 -11.54 17.60 1.12
C GLN A 9 -10.64 16.40 1.44
N THR A 10 -9.37 16.51 1.07
CA THR A 10 -8.32 15.57 1.45
C THR A 10 -7.52 16.10 2.63
N ASP A 11 -7.04 15.19 3.47
CA ASP A 11 -6.04 15.48 4.48
C ASP A 11 -4.65 15.75 3.86
N TRP A 12 -3.64 15.98 4.70
CA TRP A 12 -2.26 16.28 4.31
C TRP A 12 -1.55 15.14 3.54
N LEU A 13 -2.11 13.93 3.53
CA LEU A 13 -1.64 12.80 2.74
C LEU A 13 -2.57 12.45 1.57
N ALA A 14 -3.84 12.86 1.59
CA ALA A 14 -4.94 12.21 0.88
C ALA A 14 -5.15 10.74 1.28
N SER A 15 -5.16 10.46 2.60
CA SER A 15 -5.31 9.09 3.14
C SER A 15 -6.63 8.41 2.80
N SER A 16 -7.66 9.19 2.47
CA SER A 16 -8.92 8.75 1.87
C SER A 16 -9.02 9.31 0.44
N PRO A 17 -8.74 8.50 -0.60
CA PRO A 17 -8.79 8.95 -1.98
C PRO A 17 -10.18 9.50 -2.35
N VAL A 18 -10.19 10.60 -3.10
CA VAL A 18 -11.40 11.19 -3.69
C VAL A 18 -11.21 11.22 -5.20
N PHE A 19 -12.03 10.49 -5.93
CA PHE A 19 -12.05 10.45 -7.38
C PHE A 19 -13.16 11.33 -7.92
N TYR A 20 -12.93 11.93 -9.07
CA TYR A 20 -13.94 12.76 -9.73
C TYR A 20 -13.85 12.67 -11.25
N ASN A 21 -14.99 12.87 -11.89
CA ASN A 21 -15.13 12.93 -13.33
C ASN A 21 -15.40 14.37 -13.77
N GLU A 22 -14.45 14.94 -14.51
CA GLU A 22 -14.48 16.35 -14.95
C GLU A 22 -15.62 16.67 -15.92
N LEU A 23 -16.18 15.66 -16.60
CA LEU A 23 -17.28 15.86 -17.55
C LEU A 23 -18.65 15.74 -16.88
N THR A 24 -18.82 14.80 -15.95
CA THR A 24 -20.12 14.50 -15.35
C THR A 24 -20.34 15.21 -14.01
N GLY A 25 -19.28 15.68 -13.37
CA GLY A 25 -19.31 16.24 -12.03
C GLY A 25 -19.48 15.20 -10.91
N GLN A 26 -19.43 13.90 -11.24
CA GLN A 26 -19.51 12.83 -10.26
C GLN A 26 -18.25 12.80 -9.39
N VAL A 27 -18.43 12.54 -8.10
CA VAL A 27 -17.35 12.46 -7.10
C VAL A 27 -17.63 11.28 -6.17
N SER A 28 -16.63 10.45 -5.91
CA SER A 28 -16.71 9.31 -5.00
C SER A 28 -15.37 8.96 -4.37
N HIS A 29 -15.40 8.19 -3.29
CA HIS A 29 -14.21 7.54 -2.72
C HIS A 29 -13.83 6.22 -3.41
N ASN A 30 -14.62 5.79 -4.39
CA ASN A 30 -14.33 4.65 -5.25
C ASN A 30 -14.28 5.10 -6.71
N ILE A 31 -13.18 4.78 -7.40
CA ILE A 31 -12.98 5.14 -8.80
C ILE A 31 -14.06 4.54 -9.71
N ASN A 32 -14.55 3.34 -9.38
CA ASN A 32 -15.56 2.65 -10.17
C ASN A 32 -16.88 3.44 -10.24
N ASP A 33 -17.18 4.27 -9.24
CA ASP A 33 -18.44 5.03 -9.18
C ASP A 33 -18.43 6.29 -10.07
N VAL A 34 -17.25 6.73 -10.52
CA VAL A 34 -17.08 7.92 -11.36
C VAL A 34 -16.72 7.59 -12.81
N ILE A 35 -16.52 6.31 -13.11
CA ILE A 35 -16.29 5.81 -14.47
C ILE A 35 -17.63 5.62 -15.17
N ASP A 36 -17.81 6.30 -16.30
CA ASP A 36 -18.84 5.95 -17.26
C ASP A 36 -18.35 4.76 -18.10
N PHE A 37 -18.73 3.55 -17.70
CA PHE A 37 -18.34 2.32 -18.40
C PHE A 37 -18.99 2.16 -19.77
N SER A 38 -20.00 2.96 -20.13
CA SER A 38 -20.52 2.96 -21.50
C SER A 38 -19.61 3.74 -22.46
N LYS A 39 -18.81 4.68 -21.92
CA LYS A 39 -18.05 5.63 -22.71
C LYS A 39 -16.85 6.19 -21.95
N PHE A 40 -15.68 5.60 -22.17
CA PHE A 40 -14.41 6.19 -21.74
C PHE A 40 -13.28 5.91 -22.74
N ASP A 41 -12.25 6.75 -22.65
CA ASP A 41 -10.97 6.58 -23.32
C ASP A 41 -9.84 6.48 -22.30
N PHE A 42 -8.73 5.84 -22.68
CA PHE A 42 -7.51 5.84 -21.88
C PHE A 42 -6.75 7.18 -21.98
N HIS A 43 -6.25 7.65 -20.84
CA HIS A 43 -5.33 8.77 -20.78
C HIS A 43 -3.90 8.25 -21.04
N PRO A 44 -3.19 8.68 -22.11
CA PRO A 44 -1.87 8.13 -22.44
C PRO A 44 -0.86 8.22 -21.29
N GLU A 45 -0.68 9.43 -20.73
CA GLU A 45 0.29 9.60 -19.64
C GLU A 45 -0.15 8.99 -18.31
N GLY A 46 -1.42 9.13 -17.93
CA GLY A 46 -2.00 8.46 -16.75
C GLY A 46 -1.86 6.94 -16.81
N LEU A 47 -2.06 6.33 -17.98
CA LEU A 47 -1.84 4.89 -18.19
C LEU A 47 -0.36 4.53 -18.03
N ASN A 48 0.56 5.23 -18.71
CA ASN A 48 1.99 4.91 -18.64
C ASN A 48 2.55 5.09 -17.22
N ASN A 49 2.11 6.14 -16.51
CA ASN A 49 2.43 6.32 -15.11
C ASN A 49 1.86 5.19 -14.25
N TYR A 50 0.60 4.79 -14.46
CA TYR A 50 0.04 3.63 -13.76
C TYR A 50 0.82 2.34 -14.01
N LEU A 51 1.32 2.11 -15.24
CA LEU A 51 2.15 0.96 -15.54
C LEU A 51 3.47 1.00 -14.76
N GLU A 52 4.16 2.15 -14.72
CA GLU A 52 5.46 2.32 -14.04
C GLU A 52 5.38 2.31 -12.51
N PHE A 53 4.35 2.95 -11.94
CA PHE A 53 4.17 3.05 -10.49
C PHE A 53 3.37 1.86 -9.93
N GLY A 54 2.53 1.25 -10.75
CA GLY A 54 1.53 0.27 -10.33
C GLY A 54 0.30 0.90 -9.69
N TYR A 55 0.15 2.22 -9.69
CA TYR A 55 -1.00 2.94 -9.15
C TYR A 55 -1.06 4.36 -9.74
N SER A 56 -2.22 5.01 -9.60
CA SER A 56 -2.45 6.36 -10.12
C SER A 56 -1.61 7.40 -9.37
N VAL A 57 -0.98 8.32 -10.09
CA VAL A 57 -0.08 9.36 -9.54
C VAL A 57 -0.36 10.72 -10.20
N PHE A 58 0.18 11.79 -9.63
CA PHE A 58 0.06 13.17 -10.15
C PHE A 58 -1.40 13.67 -10.31
N GLY A 59 -2.35 13.14 -9.54
CA GLY A 59 -3.77 13.49 -9.65
C GLY A 59 -4.47 12.94 -10.90
N GLN A 60 -3.83 12.04 -11.63
CA GLN A 60 -4.33 11.45 -12.88
C GLN A 60 -4.56 9.95 -12.74
N THR A 61 -5.58 9.43 -13.41
CA THR A 61 -5.86 8.00 -13.51
C THR A 61 -5.57 7.48 -14.93
N PRO A 62 -5.62 6.16 -15.17
CA PRO A 62 -5.51 5.61 -16.53
C PRO A 62 -6.62 6.06 -17.50
N ILE A 63 -7.70 6.70 -17.01
CA ILE A 63 -8.88 7.03 -17.80
C ILE A 63 -8.96 8.56 -17.99
N LYS A 64 -9.26 9.01 -19.22
CA LYS A 64 -9.40 10.45 -19.51
C LYS A 64 -10.52 11.05 -18.67
N ASN A 65 -10.30 12.30 -18.22
CA ASN A 65 -11.25 13.10 -17.45
C ASN A 65 -11.61 12.52 -16.07
N ILE A 66 -10.99 11.41 -15.66
CA ILE A 66 -11.13 10.85 -14.32
C ILE A 66 -9.84 11.11 -13.58
N LYS A 67 -9.96 11.90 -12.52
CA LYS A 67 -8.85 12.38 -11.71
C LYS A 67 -9.05 11.97 -10.26
N PHE A 68 -8.00 12.13 -9.47
CA PHE A 68 -8.10 12.04 -8.02
C PHE A 68 -7.59 13.32 -7.37
N LEU A 69 -8.24 13.71 -6.29
CA LEU A 69 -7.92 14.91 -5.53
C LEU A 69 -6.58 14.69 -4.81
N ARG A 70 -5.62 15.58 -5.03
CA ARG A 70 -4.31 15.56 -4.35
C ARG A 70 -4.49 15.87 -2.86
N HIS A 71 -3.46 15.67 -2.06
CA HIS A 71 -3.46 16.06 -0.65
C HIS A 71 -3.74 17.56 -0.47
N SER A 72 -4.13 17.95 0.74
CA SER A 72 -4.36 19.35 1.13
C SER A 72 -5.20 20.10 0.09
N SER A 73 -6.28 19.49 -0.41
CA SER A 73 -7.07 20.06 -1.49
C SER A 73 -8.56 19.95 -1.20
N LYS A 74 -9.32 20.89 -1.74
CA LYS A 74 -10.78 20.98 -1.62
C LYS A 74 -11.39 20.94 -3.01
N LEU A 75 -12.41 20.10 -3.17
CA LEU A 75 -13.22 20.00 -4.38
C LEU A 75 -14.64 20.46 -4.05
N THR A 76 -15.16 21.40 -4.85
CA THR A 76 -16.54 21.88 -4.76
C THR A 76 -17.28 21.52 -6.04
N VAL A 77 -18.48 20.94 -5.90
CA VAL A 77 -19.38 20.68 -7.03
C VAL A 77 -20.47 21.76 -7.06
N GLY A 78 -20.48 22.55 -8.14
CA GLY A 78 -21.46 23.61 -8.37
C GLY A 78 -22.82 23.11 -8.87
N LYS A 79 -23.79 24.02 -9.04
CA LYS A 79 -25.17 23.72 -9.46
C LYS A 79 -25.27 23.07 -10.85
N ASN A 80 -24.29 23.31 -11.72
CA ASN A 80 -24.23 22.78 -13.09
C ASN A 80 -23.24 21.61 -13.23
N ASN A 81 -22.96 20.86 -12.15
CA ASN A 81 -21.93 19.82 -12.11
C ASN A 81 -20.50 20.33 -12.40
N GLU A 82 -20.29 21.65 -12.33
CA GLU A 82 -18.98 22.26 -12.47
C GLU A 82 -18.10 21.88 -11.27
N ILE A 83 -16.94 21.30 -11.55
CA ILE A 83 -15.94 20.94 -10.55
C ILE A 83 -14.96 22.10 -10.41
N LYS A 84 -14.80 22.58 -9.17
CA LYS A 84 -13.72 23.50 -8.81
C LYS A 84 -12.80 22.83 -7.80
N VAL A 85 -11.52 22.74 -8.15
CA VAL A 85 -10.45 22.29 -7.26
C VAL A 85 -9.69 23.49 -6.73
N GLU A 86 -9.49 23.52 -5.42
CA GLU A 86 -8.70 24.51 -4.70
C GLU A 86 -7.60 23.78 -3.94
N HIS A 87 -6.35 24.15 -4.19
CA HIS A 87 -5.21 23.66 -3.41
C HIS A 87 -5.09 24.52 -2.15
N LEU A 88 -5.20 23.86 -1.01
CA LEU A 88 -5.05 24.47 0.30
C LEU A 88 -3.56 24.49 0.67
N GLU A 89 -3.26 25.23 1.72
CA GLU A 89 -1.91 25.24 2.28
C GLU A 89 -1.50 23.85 2.77
N ASP A 90 -0.25 23.49 2.48
CA ASP A 90 0.34 22.24 2.92
C ASP A 90 0.93 22.39 4.32
N SER A 91 0.20 21.89 5.30
CA SER A 91 0.59 21.93 6.70
C SER A 91 1.90 21.20 7.01
N SER A 92 2.39 20.33 6.13
CA SER A 92 3.69 19.68 6.31
C SER A 92 4.88 20.61 6.09
N GLU A 93 4.69 21.71 5.36
CA GLU A 93 5.75 22.69 5.10
C GLU A 93 6.24 23.37 6.39
N TYR A 94 5.34 23.56 7.35
CA TYR A 94 5.66 24.10 8.67
C TYR A 94 6.56 23.22 9.53
N TRP A 95 6.87 22.00 9.08
CA TRP A 95 7.68 21.04 9.82
C TRP A 95 9.06 20.81 9.20
N LEU A 96 9.33 21.29 7.99
CA LEU A 96 10.56 20.97 7.27
C LEU A 96 11.83 21.42 7.99
N ASP A 97 11.74 22.50 8.77
CA ASP A 97 12.85 23.08 9.53
C ASP A 97 12.76 22.81 11.03
N LYS A 98 11.81 21.98 11.48
CA LYS A 98 11.64 21.65 12.90
C LYS A 98 12.59 20.52 13.32
N ALA A 99 12.91 20.51 14.61
CA ALA A 99 13.55 19.41 15.29
C ALA A 99 12.72 19.02 16.51
N THR A 100 12.55 17.73 16.73
CA THR A 100 11.77 17.16 17.85
C THR A 100 12.64 16.24 18.71
N SER A 101 12.18 15.93 19.91
CA SER A 101 12.83 14.95 20.79
C SER A 101 12.09 13.61 20.80
N GLU A 102 12.78 12.53 21.20
CA GLU A 102 12.16 11.20 21.35
C GLU A 102 11.04 11.22 22.39
N ASP A 103 11.22 11.97 23.49
CA ASP A 103 10.22 12.09 24.56
C ASP A 103 8.94 12.75 24.06
N ASP A 104 9.05 13.82 23.26
CA ASP A 104 7.88 14.48 22.65
C ASP A 104 7.12 13.52 21.73
N VAL A 105 7.86 12.77 20.90
CA VAL A 105 7.27 11.79 19.96
C VAL A 105 6.51 10.69 20.73
N PHE A 106 7.12 10.12 21.77
CA PHE A 106 6.45 9.10 22.58
C PHE A 106 5.25 9.69 23.32
N GLN A 107 5.35 10.91 23.86
CA GLN A 107 4.23 11.55 24.54
C GLN A 107 3.04 11.79 23.60
N LEU A 108 3.29 12.24 22.36
CA LEU A 108 2.25 12.42 21.33
C LEU A 108 1.59 11.09 20.97
N LEU A 109 2.38 10.04 20.71
CA LEU A 109 1.89 8.69 20.40
C LEU A 109 1.04 8.11 21.54
N CYS A 110 1.55 8.16 22.78
CA CYS A 110 0.82 7.70 23.96
C CYS A 110 -0.52 8.43 24.08
N ASN A 111 -0.51 9.76 24.02
CA ASN A 111 -1.72 10.56 24.18
C ASN A 111 -2.76 10.24 23.10
N ALA A 112 -2.35 10.18 21.83
CA ALA A 112 -3.25 9.89 20.72
C ALA A 112 -3.87 8.49 20.87
N ILE A 113 -3.06 7.48 21.19
CA ILE A 113 -3.53 6.10 21.35
C ILE A 113 -4.45 5.95 22.55
N HIS A 114 -4.11 6.53 23.71
CA HIS A 114 -4.93 6.42 24.92
C HIS A 114 -6.26 7.17 24.77
N GLN A 115 -6.26 8.32 24.09
CA GLN A 115 -7.49 9.05 23.77
C GLN A 115 -8.39 8.23 22.84
N TRP A 116 -7.82 7.64 21.79
CA TRP A 116 -8.56 6.76 20.90
C TRP A 116 -9.11 5.52 21.62
N GLU A 117 -8.28 4.85 22.44
CA GLU A 117 -8.67 3.66 23.22
C GLU A 117 -9.86 3.92 24.15
N LYS A 118 -9.89 5.11 24.78
CA LYS A 118 -10.99 5.56 25.65
C LYS A 118 -12.27 5.86 24.88
N SER A 119 -12.14 6.24 23.60
CA SER A 119 -13.28 6.55 22.72
C SER A 119 -13.98 5.32 22.14
N VAL A 120 -13.36 4.14 22.22
CA VAL A 120 -13.87 2.89 21.64
C VAL A 120 -14.19 1.85 22.70
N GLN A 121 -15.12 0.94 22.40
CA GLN A 121 -15.55 -0.14 23.28
C GLN A 121 -15.36 -1.51 22.62
N GLY A 122 -15.19 -2.56 23.42
CA GLY A 122 -14.95 -3.92 22.94
C GLY A 122 -13.47 -4.25 22.70
N GLU A 123 -13.24 -5.36 22.01
CA GLU A 123 -11.91 -5.87 21.70
C GLU A 123 -11.20 -5.02 20.65
N ILE A 124 -9.93 -4.68 20.91
CA ILE A 124 -9.08 -3.89 20.03
C ILE A 124 -8.26 -4.83 19.16
N VAL A 125 -8.57 -4.83 17.86
CA VAL A 125 -7.88 -5.65 16.88
C VAL A 125 -6.60 -4.95 16.44
N ILE A 126 -5.46 -5.64 16.60
CA ILE A 126 -4.16 -5.17 16.11
C ILE A 126 -3.54 -6.25 15.23
N PRO A 127 -3.44 -6.04 13.90
CA PRO A 127 -2.61 -6.87 13.04
C PRO A 127 -1.16 -6.74 13.49
N THR A 128 -0.71 -7.77 14.22
CA THR A 128 0.58 -7.74 14.89
C THR A 128 1.58 -8.46 14.02
N SER A 129 2.63 -7.77 13.65
CA SER A 129 3.72 -8.28 12.83
C SER A 129 4.98 -8.36 13.70
N GLY A 130 6.05 -8.95 13.17
CA GLY A 130 7.39 -8.86 13.76
C GLY A 130 8.00 -7.47 13.63
N GLY A 131 7.36 -6.55 12.90
CA GLY A 131 7.78 -5.17 12.73
C GLY A 131 7.63 -4.32 14.00
N TYR A 132 8.22 -3.13 13.96
CA TYR A 132 8.27 -2.22 15.11
C TYR A 132 7.00 -1.39 15.28
N ASP A 133 6.24 -1.13 14.21
CA ASP A 133 5.07 -0.25 14.28
C ASP A 133 3.94 -0.91 15.06
N SER A 134 3.54 -2.11 14.66
CA SER A 134 2.57 -2.91 15.42
C SER A 134 3.08 -3.29 16.82
N ARG A 135 4.39 -3.49 16.99
CA ARG A 135 5.02 -3.71 18.30
C ARG A 135 4.82 -2.52 19.24
N LEU A 136 5.03 -1.31 18.73
CA LEU A 136 4.82 -0.07 19.47
C LEU A 136 3.34 0.12 19.81
N LEU A 137 2.43 -0.11 18.86
CA LEU A 137 0.99 -0.02 19.10
C LEU A 137 0.52 -0.98 20.21
N ASN A 138 0.95 -2.25 20.16
CA ASN A 138 0.66 -3.21 21.22
C ASN A 138 1.22 -2.76 22.57
N PHE A 139 2.42 -2.18 22.60
CA PHE A 139 3.02 -1.67 23.82
C PHE A 139 2.28 -0.46 24.40
N LEU A 140 1.74 0.43 23.55
CA LEU A 140 1.14 1.70 23.97
C LEU A 140 -0.34 1.62 24.37
N ILE A 141 -1.08 0.55 24.08
CA ILE A 141 -2.46 0.39 24.58
C ILE A 141 -2.47 0.24 26.11
N GLU A 142 -3.29 0.97 26.87
CA GLU A 142 -3.32 0.87 28.33
C GLU A 142 -3.84 -0.52 28.77
N ASP A 143 -5.01 -0.93 28.26
CA ASP A 143 -5.66 -2.18 28.64
C ASP A 143 -5.34 -3.33 27.67
N LYS A 144 -4.26 -4.07 27.98
CA LYS A 144 -3.83 -5.26 27.22
C LYS A 144 -4.89 -6.35 27.13
N SER A 145 -5.82 -6.43 28.10
CA SER A 145 -6.83 -7.47 28.14
C SER A 145 -7.86 -7.33 27.01
N ARG A 146 -8.03 -6.11 26.48
CA ARG A 146 -8.87 -5.82 25.32
C ARG A 146 -8.18 -6.13 23.99
N VAL A 147 -6.87 -6.32 23.96
CA VAL A 147 -6.14 -6.49 22.70
C VAL A 147 -6.30 -7.92 22.16
N ARG A 148 -6.74 -8.00 20.90
CA ARG A 148 -6.76 -9.22 20.09
C ARG A 148 -5.78 -9.07 18.93
N ALA A 149 -4.63 -9.73 19.07
CA ALA A 149 -3.56 -9.70 18.08
C ALA A 149 -3.68 -10.85 17.09
N PHE A 150 -3.55 -10.54 15.80
CA PHE A 150 -3.56 -11.55 14.73
C PHE A 150 -2.36 -11.37 13.81
N THR A 151 -1.82 -12.48 13.32
CA THR A 151 -0.67 -12.49 12.41
C THR A 151 -0.82 -13.57 11.35
N TYR A 152 -0.34 -13.33 10.13
CA TYR A 152 -0.13 -14.38 9.14
C TYR A 152 1.37 -14.56 8.85
N GLY A 153 1.78 -15.75 8.42
CA GLY A 153 3.18 -16.00 8.05
C GLY A 153 3.41 -15.81 6.54
N ILE A 154 4.60 -15.33 6.17
CA ILE A 154 4.96 -15.10 4.74
C ILE A 154 5.82 -16.22 4.13
N SER A 155 6.26 -17.17 4.95
CA SER A 155 7.18 -18.25 4.58
C SER A 155 6.42 -19.54 4.23
N ASN A 156 7.08 -20.47 3.51
CA ASN A 156 6.48 -21.77 3.11
C ASN A 156 5.88 -22.55 4.28
N ASN A 157 6.59 -22.59 5.42
CA ASN A 157 5.97 -22.91 6.69
C ASN A 157 5.68 -21.59 7.40
N GLN A 158 4.41 -21.23 7.52
CA GLN A 158 4.01 -19.96 8.13
C GLN A 158 4.29 -19.90 9.64
N GLU A 159 4.45 -21.05 10.33
CA GLU A 159 4.83 -21.09 11.75
C GLU A 159 6.26 -20.61 11.96
N ASP A 160 7.13 -20.91 11.00
CA ASP A 160 8.54 -20.56 11.07
C ASP A 160 8.78 -19.10 10.63
N SER A 161 7.74 -18.41 10.16
CA SER A 161 7.87 -17.04 9.67
C SER A 161 8.29 -16.11 10.80
N PHE A 162 9.27 -15.24 10.53
CA PHE A 162 9.74 -14.28 11.53
C PHE A 162 8.60 -13.39 12.05
N GLU A 163 7.65 -13.03 11.18
CA GLU A 163 6.44 -12.27 11.53
C GLU A 163 5.64 -12.98 12.64
N ALA A 164 5.33 -14.26 12.44
CA ALA A 164 4.54 -15.06 13.37
C ALA A 164 5.28 -15.35 14.68
N ILE A 165 6.58 -15.68 14.60
CA ILE A 165 7.39 -15.98 15.80
C ILE A 165 7.51 -14.73 16.68
N TYR A 166 7.85 -13.58 16.09
CA TYR A 166 8.03 -12.35 16.85
C TYR A 166 6.70 -11.82 17.39
N ALA A 167 5.61 -11.85 16.62
CA ALA A 167 4.30 -11.47 17.11
C ALA A 167 3.86 -12.34 18.31
N LYS A 168 4.04 -13.66 18.23
CA LYS A 168 3.75 -14.58 19.34
C LYS A 168 4.55 -14.25 20.60
N LEU A 169 5.84 -13.98 20.46
CA LEU A 169 6.73 -13.64 21.57
C LEU A 169 6.36 -12.29 22.21
N LEU A 170 6.08 -11.29 21.39
CA LEU A 170 5.59 -9.98 21.83
C LEU A 170 4.32 -10.14 22.66
N CYS A 171 3.31 -10.82 22.11
CA CYS A 171 2.02 -10.97 22.76
C CYS A 171 2.15 -11.74 24.07
N LYS A 172 3.00 -12.78 24.12
CA LYS A 172 3.32 -13.48 25.36
C LYS A 172 3.92 -12.56 26.43
N LYS A 173 4.86 -11.68 26.05
CA LYS A 173 5.50 -10.72 26.96
C LYS A 173 4.53 -9.67 27.48
N LEU A 174 3.61 -9.23 26.64
CA LEU A 174 2.61 -8.21 26.97
C LEU A 174 1.31 -8.78 27.55
N SER A 175 1.21 -10.10 27.72
CA SER A 175 0.00 -10.81 28.15
C SER A 175 -1.22 -10.51 27.25
N ILE A 176 -1.00 -10.44 25.94
CA ILE A 176 -2.01 -10.18 24.91
C ILE A 176 -2.48 -11.50 24.30
N GLN A 177 -3.77 -11.60 23.99
CA GLN A 177 -4.31 -12.74 23.26
C GLN A 177 -3.87 -12.70 21.80
N TRP A 178 -3.29 -13.79 21.32
CA TRP A 178 -2.73 -13.87 19.97
C TRP A 178 -3.15 -15.14 19.24
N GLU A 179 -3.48 -14.98 17.96
CA GLU A 179 -3.75 -16.09 17.05
C GLU A 179 -3.05 -15.89 15.71
N ARG A 180 -2.45 -16.96 15.17
CA ARG A 180 -1.95 -16.98 13.81
C ARG A 180 -3.06 -17.42 12.84
N ILE A 181 -3.21 -16.67 11.76
CA ILE A 181 -4.14 -16.95 10.67
C ILE A 181 -3.35 -17.43 9.47
N GLU A 182 -3.66 -18.64 9.01
CA GLU A 182 -3.11 -19.16 7.77
C GLU A 182 -3.80 -18.50 6.57
N ILE A 183 -3.03 -18.11 5.57
CA ILE A 183 -3.53 -17.50 4.31
C ILE A 183 -2.82 -18.11 3.10
N GLY A 184 -3.37 -17.93 1.90
CA GLY A 184 -2.78 -18.45 0.66
C GLY A 184 -3.78 -18.61 -0.48
N ASN A 185 -5.08 -18.41 -0.22
CA ASN A 185 -6.12 -18.49 -1.24
C ASN A 185 -6.53 -17.11 -1.77
N TYR A 186 -5.70 -16.09 -1.52
CA TYR A 186 -6.12 -14.71 -1.71
C TYR A 186 -6.32 -14.28 -3.17
N HIS A 187 -5.83 -15.04 -4.17
CA HIS A 187 -6.13 -14.74 -5.57
C HIS A 187 -7.63 -14.87 -5.91
N HIS A 188 -8.42 -15.61 -5.12
CA HIS A 188 -9.88 -15.64 -5.28
C HIS A 188 -10.53 -14.26 -5.08
N TYR A 189 -9.88 -13.34 -4.34
CA TYR A 189 -10.39 -12.01 -4.03
C TYR A 189 -9.94 -10.94 -5.04
N ILE A 190 -9.43 -11.31 -6.22
CA ILE A 190 -9.05 -10.35 -7.27
C ILE A 190 -10.24 -9.48 -7.69
N ASN A 191 -11.43 -10.07 -7.83
CA ASN A 191 -12.63 -9.33 -8.21
C ASN A 191 -13.10 -8.41 -7.07
N ASP A 192 -12.97 -8.84 -5.82
CA ASP A 192 -13.31 -8.01 -4.66
C ASP A 192 -12.36 -6.82 -4.56
N TRP A 193 -11.06 -7.05 -4.74
CA TRP A 193 -10.08 -5.97 -4.85
C TRP A 193 -10.42 -4.99 -5.97
N ASP A 194 -10.74 -5.50 -7.16
CA ASP A 194 -11.11 -4.69 -8.32
C ASP A 194 -12.38 -3.86 -8.06
N SER A 195 -13.35 -4.39 -7.30
CA SER A 195 -14.56 -3.65 -6.92
C SER A 195 -14.27 -2.47 -5.99
N ILE A 196 -13.26 -2.59 -5.12
CA ILE A 196 -12.91 -1.56 -4.12
C ILE A 196 -11.92 -0.52 -4.70
N PHE A 197 -10.96 -0.96 -5.49
CA PHE A 197 -9.84 -0.13 -5.95
C PHE A 197 -9.83 0.11 -7.47
N GLY A 198 -10.40 -0.79 -8.28
CA GLY A 198 -10.39 -0.71 -9.74
C GLY A 198 -9.01 -0.39 -10.30
N VAL A 199 -8.96 0.45 -11.33
CA VAL A 199 -7.71 0.87 -12.00
C VAL A 199 -6.98 2.01 -11.28
N SER A 200 -7.32 2.29 -10.01
CA SER A 200 -6.54 3.25 -9.21
C SER A 200 -5.22 2.64 -8.69
N THR A 201 -5.16 1.30 -8.54
CA THR A 201 -4.01 0.56 -8.02
C THR A 201 -3.93 -0.84 -8.61
N HIS A 202 -2.72 -1.41 -8.73
CA HIS A 202 -2.51 -2.81 -9.06
C HIS A 202 -3.12 -3.77 -8.02
N ALA A 203 -3.34 -5.02 -8.41
CA ALA A 203 -3.99 -6.03 -7.58
C ALA A 203 -3.01 -6.78 -6.64
N HIS A 204 -2.44 -6.17 -5.60
CA HIS A 204 -1.52 -6.87 -4.67
C HIS A 204 -2.03 -7.14 -3.24
N GLY A 205 -2.90 -6.30 -2.67
CA GLY A 205 -3.31 -6.44 -1.27
C GLY A 205 -4.41 -7.46 -0.95
N MET A 206 -4.73 -8.43 -1.82
CA MET A 206 -5.86 -9.36 -1.61
C MET A 206 -5.67 -10.22 -0.35
N TYR A 207 -4.42 -10.47 0.06
CA TYR A 207 -4.13 -11.22 1.28
C TYR A 207 -4.72 -10.56 2.53
N GLN A 208 -4.90 -9.23 2.53
CA GLN A 208 -5.61 -8.53 3.60
C GLN A 208 -7.10 -8.88 3.62
N ILE A 209 -7.73 -9.03 2.45
CA ILE A 209 -9.14 -9.41 2.35
C ILE A 209 -9.33 -10.82 2.94
N GLU A 210 -8.51 -11.79 2.53
CA GLU A 210 -8.53 -13.15 3.10
C GLU A 210 -8.29 -13.13 4.61
N PHE A 211 -7.27 -12.39 5.06
CA PHE A 211 -6.91 -12.28 6.47
C PHE A 211 -8.06 -11.71 7.31
N TYR A 212 -8.65 -10.59 6.89
CA TYR A 212 -9.69 -9.92 7.67
C TYR A 212 -11.03 -10.67 7.66
N HIS A 213 -11.39 -11.36 6.58
CA HIS A 213 -12.53 -12.27 6.61
C HIS A 213 -12.37 -13.38 7.66
N LYS A 214 -11.16 -13.94 7.79
CA LYS A 214 -10.89 -15.01 8.76
C LYS A 214 -10.93 -14.54 10.20
N ILE A 215 -10.59 -13.28 10.49
CA ILE A 215 -10.59 -12.77 11.87
C ILE A 215 -11.90 -12.12 12.29
N LEU A 216 -12.74 -11.65 11.37
CA LEU A 216 -13.98 -10.95 11.71
C LEU A 216 -14.90 -11.78 12.61
N SER A 217 -14.95 -13.10 12.41
CA SER A 217 -15.73 -14.03 13.24
C SER A 217 -15.08 -14.40 14.58
N LYS A 218 -13.86 -13.91 14.86
CA LYS A 218 -13.04 -14.27 16.02
C LYS A 218 -12.95 -13.15 17.06
N VAL A 219 -13.58 -12.02 16.77
CA VAL A 219 -13.56 -10.81 17.59
C VAL A 219 -14.97 -10.40 17.98
N GLU A 220 -15.10 -9.83 19.17
CA GLU A 220 -16.36 -9.38 19.75
C GLU A 220 -16.37 -7.86 19.97
N GLY A 221 -17.56 -7.28 19.88
CA GLY A 221 -17.78 -5.84 20.01
C GLY A 221 -17.76 -5.11 18.67
N ASN A 222 -17.62 -3.78 18.72
CA ASN A 222 -17.73 -2.90 17.55
C ASN A 222 -16.47 -2.90 16.66
N ASN A 223 -15.63 -3.94 16.76
CA ASN A 223 -14.39 -4.13 16.01
C ASN A 223 -13.46 -2.90 15.88
N PRO A 224 -13.09 -2.21 16.99
CA PRO A 224 -12.00 -1.25 16.97
C PRO A 224 -10.73 -1.84 16.37
N PHE A 225 -10.06 -1.09 15.49
CA PHE A 225 -8.91 -1.59 14.75
C PHE A 225 -7.78 -0.57 14.69
N LEU A 226 -6.59 -1.00 15.10
CA LEU A 226 -5.41 -0.15 15.18
C LEU A 226 -4.34 -0.58 14.16
N SER A 227 -4.04 0.28 13.20
CA SER A 227 -3.15 -0.02 12.07
C SER A 227 -1.77 0.58 12.25
N GLY A 228 -0.73 -0.20 11.92
CA GLY A 228 0.66 0.25 11.84
C GLY A 228 1.06 0.89 10.51
N ILE A 229 0.08 1.24 9.65
CA ILE A 229 0.32 1.82 8.31
C ILE A 229 1.36 2.96 8.37
N ILE A 230 2.34 2.93 7.47
CA ILE A 230 3.38 3.95 7.21
C ILE A 230 4.26 4.41 8.40
N GLY A 231 4.11 3.85 9.60
CA GLY A 231 4.89 4.24 10.77
C GLY A 231 6.40 4.06 10.58
N ASP A 232 6.80 3.05 9.80
CA ASP A 232 8.21 2.75 9.51
C ASP A 232 8.88 3.81 8.65
N ALA A 233 8.14 4.43 7.73
CA ALA A 233 8.64 5.49 6.86
C ALA A 233 9.00 6.72 7.69
N TRP A 234 8.08 7.13 8.58
CA TRP A 234 8.28 8.25 9.50
C TRP A 234 9.41 7.99 10.49
N ALA A 235 9.47 6.77 11.03
CA ALA A 235 10.45 6.37 12.03
C ALA A 235 11.89 6.24 11.50
N GLY A 236 12.09 6.20 10.17
CA GLY A 236 13.41 6.18 9.54
C GLY A 236 13.86 4.86 8.90
N SER A 237 12.94 3.96 8.53
CA SER A 237 13.27 2.80 7.66
C SER A 237 13.44 3.20 6.21
N VAL A 238 12.71 4.21 5.76
CA VAL A 238 12.66 4.61 4.35
C VAL A 238 13.72 5.69 4.11
N ASN A 239 14.58 5.43 3.14
CA ASN A 239 15.56 6.39 2.64
C ASN A 239 15.37 6.55 1.14
N ILE A 240 14.88 7.72 0.72
CA ILE A 240 14.71 8.07 -0.69
C ILE A 240 15.97 8.81 -1.14
N THR A 241 16.62 8.26 -2.17
CA THR A 241 17.81 8.86 -2.78
C THR A 241 17.48 10.20 -3.43
N GLU A 242 18.52 10.98 -3.70
CA GLU A 242 18.36 12.30 -4.31
C GLU A 242 17.68 12.21 -5.69
N ILE A 243 16.90 13.25 -5.96
CA ILE A 243 16.16 13.46 -7.21
C ILE A 243 16.86 14.62 -7.93
N GLN A 244 17.60 14.31 -9.00
CA GLN A 244 18.44 15.29 -9.70
C GLN A 244 17.87 15.63 -11.09
N SER A 245 16.84 14.91 -11.52
CA SER A 245 16.23 15.05 -12.84
C SER A 245 14.77 14.55 -12.85
N PRO A 246 13.97 14.90 -13.86
CA PRO A 246 12.59 14.40 -13.96
C PRO A 246 12.47 12.87 -13.96
N SER A 247 13.40 12.14 -14.59
CA SER A 247 13.37 10.67 -14.61
C SER A 247 13.58 10.04 -13.22
N ASP A 248 14.23 10.78 -12.30
CA ASP A 248 14.43 10.32 -10.92
C ASP A 248 13.14 10.32 -10.10
N ILE A 249 12.08 11.03 -10.52
CA ILE A 249 10.79 11.10 -9.81
C ILE A 249 10.19 9.71 -9.57
N LEU A 250 10.46 8.74 -10.45
CA LEU A 250 10.05 7.34 -10.27
C LEU A 250 10.54 6.74 -8.94
N LYS A 251 11.67 7.23 -8.41
CA LYS A 251 12.23 6.80 -7.11
C LYS A 251 11.29 7.14 -5.94
N LEU A 252 10.51 8.23 -6.04
CA LEU A 252 9.50 8.59 -5.03
C LEU A 252 8.38 7.55 -4.97
N GLY A 253 8.09 6.86 -6.08
CA GLY A 253 7.12 5.78 -6.11
C GLY A 253 7.46 4.63 -5.19
N TYR A 254 8.75 4.36 -4.93
CA TYR A 254 9.20 3.28 -4.04
C TYR A 254 8.48 1.94 -4.31
N SER A 255 8.19 1.61 -5.57
CA SER A 255 7.17 0.60 -5.96
C SER A 255 7.51 -0.86 -5.63
N HIS A 256 8.70 -1.13 -5.10
CA HIS A 256 9.22 -2.49 -4.82
C HIS A 256 9.10 -3.48 -6.01
N GLY A 257 9.02 -2.95 -7.23
CA GLY A 257 8.95 -3.74 -8.46
C GLY A 257 7.57 -4.20 -8.89
N ILE A 258 6.48 -3.89 -8.15
CA ILE A 258 5.12 -4.27 -8.55
C ILE A 258 4.59 -3.31 -9.61
N LYS A 259 5.06 -3.52 -10.83
CA LYS A 259 4.79 -2.65 -11.98
C LYS A 259 4.74 -3.45 -13.29
N ALA A 260 4.22 -2.84 -14.33
CA ALA A 260 4.32 -3.31 -15.71
C ALA A 260 5.27 -2.40 -16.49
N ASP A 261 5.74 -2.87 -17.64
CA ASP A 261 6.62 -2.09 -18.51
C ASP A 261 5.80 -1.10 -19.35
N SER A 262 5.97 0.22 -19.10
CA SER A 262 5.22 1.22 -19.87
C SER A 262 5.67 1.30 -21.34
N GLN A 263 6.86 0.79 -21.69
CA GLN A 263 7.31 0.73 -23.09
C GLN A 263 6.48 -0.24 -23.92
N MET A 264 5.72 -1.13 -23.26
CA MET A 264 4.81 -2.07 -23.92
C MET A 264 3.41 -1.46 -24.17
N SER A 265 3.20 -0.19 -23.81
CA SER A 265 1.98 0.57 -24.09
C SER A 265 1.94 1.04 -25.55
N TYR A 266 0.78 0.91 -26.19
CA TYR A 266 0.53 1.53 -27.51
C TYR A 266 0.31 3.05 -27.43
N LEU A 267 0.08 3.58 -26.22
CA LEU A 267 -0.21 5.00 -26.02
C LEU A 267 1.08 5.75 -25.69
N SER A 268 1.56 6.56 -26.63
CA SER A 268 2.71 7.43 -26.40
C SER A 268 2.35 8.61 -25.51
N SER A 269 3.26 9.00 -24.62
CA SER A 269 3.14 10.19 -23.77
C SER A 269 4.45 10.96 -23.74
N LYS A 270 4.35 12.28 -23.51
CA LYS A 270 5.52 13.19 -23.43
C LYS A 270 6.07 13.37 -22.02
N SER A 271 5.53 12.63 -21.04
CA SER A 271 5.92 12.71 -19.62
C SER A 271 5.79 14.12 -19.05
N GLU A 272 4.76 14.87 -19.46
CA GLU A 272 4.55 16.26 -19.08
C GLU A 272 4.29 16.42 -17.57
N LEU A 273 3.52 15.51 -16.96
CA LEU A 273 3.20 15.52 -15.53
C LEU A 273 4.43 15.27 -14.66
N ILE A 274 5.33 14.38 -15.10
CA ILE A 274 6.58 14.11 -14.39
C ILE A 274 7.49 15.35 -14.44
N ASN A 275 7.61 15.97 -15.61
CA ASN A 275 8.43 17.17 -15.79
C ASN A 275 7.85 18.34 -14.99
N GLU A 276 6.54 18.58 -15.07
CA GLU A 276 5.85 19.62 -14.30
C GLU A 276 6.03 19.40 -12.80
N TYR A 277 5.81 18.19 -12.32
CA TYR A 277 5.97 17.88 -10.90
C TYR A 277 7.41 18.12 -10.43
N TYR A 278 8.41 17.72 -11.21
CA TYR A 278 9.82 17.98 -10.89
C TYR A 278 10.11 19.48 -10.82
N GLU A 279 9.69 20.26 -11.83
CA GLU A 279 9.97 21.69 -11.86
C GLU A 279 9.32 22.46 -10.71
N ILE A 280 8.11 22.07 -10.29
CA ILE A 280 7.42 22.68 -9.15
C ILE A 280 8.14 22.41 -7.82
N HIS A 281 8.72 21.20 -7.66
CA HIS A 281 9.21 20.74 -6.35
C HIS A 281 10.74 20.62 -6.25
N LYS A 282 11.50 20.89 -7.33
CA LYS A 282 12.95 20.63 -7.41
C LYS A 282 13.76 21.16 -6.23
N ASP A 283 13.42 22.35 -5.72
CA ASP A 283 14.14 22.95 -4.59
C ASP A 283 13.89 22.17 -3.30
N LYS A 284 12.63 21.82 -3.02
CA LYS A 284 12.22 21.05 -1.84
C LYS A 284 12.68 19.60 -1.92
N LEU A 285 12.79 19.02 -3.11
CA LEU A 285 13.27 17.64 -3.32
C LEU A 285 14.73 17.43 -2.89
N ASN A 286 15.48 18.50 -2.65
CA ASN A 286 16.81 18.42 -2.02
C ASN A 286 16.73 18.00 -0.55
N LEU A 287 15.62 18.28 0.14
CA LEU A 287 15.41 17.95 1.54
C LEU A 287 15.05 16.46 1.72
N PRO A 288 15.84 15.66 2.48
CA PRO A 288 15.54 14.25 2.68
C PRO A 288 14.17 13.98 3.33
N ILE A 289 13.75 14.85 4.25
CA ILE A 289 12.43 14.78 4.92
C ILE A 289 11.30 14.94 3.90
N PHE A 290 11.39 15.94 3.04
CA PHE A 290 10.39 16.20 2.00
C PHE A 290 10.27 15.03 1.01
N ARG A 291 11.39 14.40 0.62
CA ARG A 291 11.35 13.19 -0.23
C ARG A 291 10.59 12.02 0.40
N VAL A 292 10.66 11.85 1.73
CA VAL A 292 9.89 10.81 2.44
C VAL A 292 8.40 11.16 2.46
N ILE A 293 8.04 12.42 2.72
CA ILE A 293 6.65 12.90 2.66
C ILE A 293 6.04 12.64 1.28
N GLU A 294 6.71 13.09 0.22
CA GLU A 294 6.22 12.92 -1.15
C GLU A 294 6.15 11.45 -1.57
N SER A 295 7.10 10.62 -1.14
CA SER A 295 7.03 9.18 -1.40
C SER A 295 5.79 8.54 -0.78
N MET A 296 5.43 8.93 0.45
CA MET A 296 4.20 8.44 1.09
C MET A 296 2.96 9.00 0.41
N ARG A 297 2.92 10.28 0.01
CA ARG A 297 1.82 10.87 -0.76
C ARG A 297 1.59 10.20 -2.11
N PHE A 298 2.66 9.80 -2.79
CA PHE A 298 2.54 9.05 -4.04
C PHE A 298 1.90 7.69 -3.78
N LYS A 299 2.40 6.99 -2.77
CA LYS A 299 1.96 5.64 -2.43
C LYS A 299 0.63 5.57 -1.70
N ILE A 300 0.13 6.66 -1.12
CA ILE A 300 -1.00 6.60 -0.19
C ILE A 300 -2.27 6.06 -0.84
N ILE A 301 -2.48 6.30 -2.14
CA ILE A 301 -3.61 5.75 -2.87
C ILE A 301 -3.59 4.21 -2.85
N LEU A 302 -2.40 3.61 -2.98
CA LEU A 302 -2.16 2.19 -2.78
C LEU A 302 -2.28 1.84 -1.29
N LEU A 303 -1.45 2.42 -0.44
CA LEU A 303 -1.34 2.06 0.99
C LEU A 303 -2.64 2.24 1.77
N SER A 304 -3.57 3.05 1.27
CA SER A 304 -4.93 3.19 1.80
C SER A 304 -5.65 1.85 1.95
N TYR A 305 -5.25 0.79 1.23
CA TYR A 305 -5.80 -0.56 1.42
C TYR A 305 -5.69 -1.06 2.87
N LEU A 306 -4.64 -0.65 3.60
CA LEU A 306 -4.43 -1.02 5.01
C LEU A 306 -5.46 -0.39 5.97
N MET A 307 -6.25 0.57 5.47
CA MET A 307 -7.37 1.18 6.19
C MET A 307 -8.72 0.87 5.54
N ARG A 308 -8.77 0.88 4.20
CA ARG A 308 -10.01 0.72 3.42
C ARG A 308 -10.53 -0.71 3.46
N ILE A 309 -9.67 -1.73 3.38
CA ILE A 309 -10.11 -3.12 3.46
C ILE A 309 -10.73 -3.44 4.83
N PRO A 310 -10.06 -3.17 5.97
CA PRO A 310 -10.69 -3.44 7.26
C PRO A 310 -12.00 -2.65 7.42
N ARG A 311 -12.08 -1.38 7.00
CA ARG A 311 -13.35 -0.62 7.01
C ARG A 311 -14.44 -1.26 6.16
N HIS A 312 -14.10 -1.71 4.96
CA HIS A 312 -15.03 -2.39 4.06
C HIS A 312 -15.61 -3.68 4.69
N LEU A 313 -14.80 -4.37 5.50
CA LEU A 313 -15.18 -5.60 6.20
C LEU A 313 -15.81 -5.36 7.59
N GLY A 314 -16.08 -4.10 7.97
CA GLY A 314 -16.80 -3.76 9.20
C GLY A 314 -15.92 -3.43 10.41
N PHE A 315 -14.61 -3.26 10.24
CA PHE A 315 -13.72 -2.78 11.30
C PHE A 315 -13.68 -1.25 11.38
N GLN A 316 -13.54 -0.72 12.59
CA GLN A 316 -13.36 0.71 12.83
C GLN A 316 -11.86 1.07 12.79
N ALA A 317 -11.30 1.10 11.58
CA ALA A 317 -9.86 1.27 11.40
C ALA A 317 -9.37 2.70 11.66
N TRP A 318 -8.41 2.84 12.58
CA TRP A 318 -7.68 4.05 12.91
C TRP A 318 -6.16 3.81 12.97
N SER A 319 -5.37 4.88 12.79
CA SER A 319 -3.91 4.83 12.91
C SER A 319 -3.38 6.18 13.41
N PRO A 320 -2.50 6.19 14.43
CA PRO A 320 -1.83 7.42 14.84
C PRO A 320 -0.80 7.88 13.79
N PHE A 321 -0.33 7.00 12.91
CA PHE A 321 0.70 7.33 11.92
C PHE A 321 0.16 8.11 10.71
N LEU A 322 -1.16 8.32 10.63
CA LEU A 322 -1.79 9.21 9.66
C LEU A 322 -2.02 10.63 10.23
N ASP A 323 -1.93 10.79 11.55
CA ASP A 323 -1.97 12.09 12.19
C ASP A 323 -0.69 12.89 11.86
N ILE A 324 -0.86 14.15 11.49
CA ILE A 324 0.24 14.98 10.99
C ILE A 324 1.26 15.28 12.07
N GLU A 325 0.83 15.59 13.29
CA GLU A 325 1.75 15.94 14.38
C GLU A 325 2.56 14.71 14.79
N THR A 326 1.92 13.55 14.86
CA THR A 326 2.58 12.27 15.14
C THR A 326 3.58 11.91 14.03
N ALA A 327 3.15 11.92 12.77
CA ALA A 327 3.99 11.51 11.65
C ALA A 327 5.20 12.45 11.47
N LEU A 328 4.97 13.76 11.50
CA LEU A 328 6.03 14.74 11.26
C LEU A 328 6.94 14.88 12.47
N SER A 329 6.46 14.73 13.70
CA SER A 329 7.33 14.71 14.87
C SER A 329 8.30 13.51 14.86
N MET A 330 7.88 12.34 14.38
CA MET A 330 8.80 11.21 14.15
C MET A 330 9.83 11.54 13.07
N LEU A 331 9.40 12.21 12.00
CA LEU A 331 10.24 12.49 10.83
C LEU A 331 11.29 13.59 11.09
N THR A 332 10.99 14.51 12.01
CA THR A 332 11.87 15.62 12.44
C THR A 332 12.78 15.27 13.62
N LEU A 333 12.83 14.01 14.04
CA LEU A 333 13.86 13.56 14.97
C LEU A 333 15.26 13.79 14.38
N PRO A 334 16.29 14.00 15.24
CA PRO A 334 17.66 14.12 14.78
C PRO A 334 18.06 12.94 13.89
N SER A 335 18.75 13.25 12.78
CA SER A 335 18.98 12.28 11.69
C SER A 335 19.67 11.00 12.15
N GLU A 336 20.61 11.11 13.10
CA GLU A 336 21.36 10.02 13.70
C GLU A 336 20.51 9.13 14.60
N ARG A 337 19.44 9.68 15.19
CA ARG A 337 18.47 8.94 16.01
C ARG A 337 17.41 8.26 15.15
N ARG A 338 16.94 8.94 14.10
CA ARG A 338 15.94 8.43 13.16
C ARG A 338 16.50 7.31 12.26
N LYS A 339 17.73 7.46 11.77
CA LYS A 339 18.35 6.53 10.82
C LYS A 339 18.33 5.10 11.35
N ASN A 340 17.82 4.17 10.53
CA ASN A 340 17.69 2.74 10.89
C ASN A 340 16.89 2.51 12.18
N ARG A 341 16.03 3.47 12.56
CA ARG A 341 15.13 3.41 13.71
C ARG A 341 15.86 3.18 15.03
N LEU A 342 17.01 3.83 15.23
CA LEU A 342 17.83 3.66 16.43
C LEU A 342 17.04 3.98 17.72
N TRP A 343 16.32 5.10 17.73
CA TRP A 343 15.45 5.50 18.84
C TRP A 343 14.45 4.41 19.26
N GLN A 344 13.78 3.77 18.30
CA GLN A 344 12.85 2.68 18.57
C GLN A 344 13.55 1.40 19.03
N LYS A 345 14.73 1.08 18.49
CA LYS A 345 15.51 -0.09 18.95
C LYS A 345 15.88 0.05 20.41
N GLU A 346 16.48 1.16 20.79
CA GLU A 346 16.86 1.43 22.18
C GLU A 346 15.63 1.46 23.11
N PHE A 347 14.51 2.00 22.64
CA PHE A 347 13.24 1.93 23.38
C PHE A 347 12.79 0.49 23.62
N PHE A 348 12.81 -0.37 22.60
CA PHE A 348 12.45 -1.78 22.76
C PHE A 348 13.45 -2.55 23.62
N GLU A 349 14.74 -2.26 23.53
CA GLU A 349 15.76 -2.83 24.41
C GLU A 349 15.48 -2.49 25.88
N LYS A 350 15.27 -1.20 26.19
CA LYS A 350 14.93 -0.71 27.54
C LYS A 350 13.67 -1.38 28.10
N ASN A 351 12.71 -1.72 27.24
CA ASN A 351 11.45 -2.34 27.63
C ASN A 351 11.42 -3.88 27.47
N ASN A 352 12.58 -4.53 27.23
CA ASN A 352 12.68 -6.00 27.04
C ASN A 352 11.80 -6.55 25.89
N LEU A 353 11.66 -5.75 24.83
CA LEU A 353 10.91 -6.02 23.61
C LEU A 353 11.79 -6.03 22.35
N ASN A 354 13.12 -6.01 22.48
CA ASN A 354 14.03 -6.24 21.35
C ASN A 354 14.10 -7.73 21.02
N LEU A 355 13.17 -8.20 20.20
CA LEU A 355 12.97 -9.63 19.92
C LEU A 355 14.07 -10.21 19.00
N GLU A 356 14.71 -9.34 18.22
CA GLU A 356 15.76 -9.68 17.27
C GLU A 356 17.00 -10.27 17.96
N ASP A 357 17.32 -9.81 19.16
CA ASP A 357 18.50 -10.22 19.92
C ASP A 357 18.31 -11.56 20.66
N MET A 358 17.09 -12.10 20.67
CA MET A 358 16.78 -13.33 21.41
C MET A 358 17.21 -14.61 20.68
N GLY A 359 17.79 -14.51 19.47
CA GLY A 359 18.43 -15.63 18.77
C GLY A 359 17.48 -16.71 18.26
N PHE A 360 16.18 -16.43 18.14
CA PHE A 360 15.23 -17.40 17.61
C PHE A 360 15.50 -17.75 16.15
N LYS A 361 15.43 -19.04 15.84
CA LYS A 361 15.50 -19.52 14.44
C LYS A 361 14.21 -19.11 13.73
N THR A 362 14.32 -18.16 12.81
CA THR A 362 13.20 -17.65 12.02
C THR A 362 13.47 -17.80 10.52
N ASN A 363 12.40 -17.87 9.74
CA ASN A 363 12.44 -17.78 8.29
C ASN A 363 11.98 -16.38 7.83
N LYS A 364 12.84 -15.71 7.07
CA LYS A 364 12.60 -14.37 6.51
C LYS A 364 12.21 -14.42 5.03
N SER A 365 12.16 -15.60 4.42
CA SER A 365 11.80 -15.74 3.01
C SER A 365 10.33 -15.38 2.82
N ASN A 366 10.04 -14.35 2.02
CA ASN A 366 8.70 -14.07 1.55
C ASN A 366 8.41 -14.92 0.31
N THR A 367 7.60 -15.96 0.50
CA THR A 367 7.22 -16.93 -0.53
C THR A 367 5.72 -16.99 -0.74
N LEU A 368 4.98 -16.10 -0.07
CA LEU A 368 3.54 -16.16 0.02
C LEU A 368 2.86 -16.07 -1.35
N ASN A 369 3.31 -15.14 -2.20
CA ASN A 369 2.82 -15.00 -3.59
C ASN A 369 3.06 -16.27 -4.43
N LEU A 370 4.20 -16.94 -4.22
CA LEU A 370 4.50 -18.19 -4.93
C LEU A 370 3.60 -19.33 -4.46
N GLN A 371 3.32 -19.40 -3.16
CA GLN A 371 2.40 -20.38 -2.59
C GLN A 371 0.97 -20.14 -3.09
N ALA A 372 0.52 -18.88 -3.08
CA ALA A 372 -0.81 -18.53 -3.56
C ALA A 372 -1.01 -18.87 -5.04
N MET A 373 0.00 -18.66 -5.89
CA MET A 373 -0.06 -19.10 -7.30
C MET A 373 -0.17 -20.62 -7.47
N LYS A 374 0.26 -21.42 -6.49
CA LYS A 374 0.10 -22.88 -6.50
C LYS A 374 -1.27 -23.31 -6.01
N ILE A 375 -1.74 -22.70 -4.92
CA ILE A 375 -2.99 -23.05 -4.24
C ILE A 375 -4.20 -22.54 -5.04
N SER A 376 -4.14 -21.28 -5.45
CA SER A 376 -5.15 -20.58 -6.24
C SER A 376 -4.48 -20.00 -7.50
N PRO A 377 -4.31 -20.80 -8.56
CA PRO A 377 -3.71 -20.35 -9.81
C PRO A 377 -4.46 -19.16 -10.42
N LEU A 378 -3.71 -18.30 -11.10
CA LEU A 378 -4.25 -17.15 -11.81
C LEU A 378 -4.71 -17.56 -13.21
N ASP A 379 -5.88 -17.08 -13.63
CA ASP A 379 -6.32 -17.18 -15.01
C ASP A 379 -5.38 -16.36 -15.92
N PRO A 380 -5.07 -16.83 -17.14
CA PRO A 380 -4.31 -16.04 -18.10
C PRO A 380 -5.00 -14.71 -18.43
N LEU A 381 -4.20 -13.67 -18.67
CA LEU A 381 -4.67 -12.43 -19.26
C LEU A 381 -5.14 -12.66 -20.70
N ASN A 382 -6.14 -11.91 -21.13
CA ASN A 382 -6.69 -11.93 -22.46
C ASN A 382 -5.95 -10.92 -23.35
N SER A 383 -5.00 -11.42 -24.14
CA SER A 383 -4.22 -10.60 -25.08
C SER A 383 -5.10 -9.89 -26.11
N ASN A 384 -6.22 -10.50 -26.55
CA ASN A 384 -7.14 -9.89 -27.50
C ASN A 384 -7.95 -8.73 -26.90
N LEU A 385 -8.14 -8.68 -25.59
CA LEU A 385 -8.74 -7.52 -24.93
C LEU A 385 -7.69 -6.44 -24.66
N LEU A 386 -6.54 -6.83 -24.11
CA LEU A 386 -5.49 -5.88 -23.76
C LEU A 386 -4.77 -5.25 -24.96
N ARG A 387 -4.84 -5.84 -26.16
CA ARG A 387 -4.26 -5.29 -27.41
C ARG A 387 -4.72 -3.86 -27.75
N GLU A 388 -5.81 -3.40 -27.16
CA GLU A 388 -6.25 -2.00 -27.29
C GLU A 388 -5.21 -1.02 -26.75
N ILE A 389 -4.47 -1.42 -25.71
CA ILE A 389 -3.56 -0.55 -24.97
C ILE A 389 -2.15 -1.13 -24.78
N ILE A 390 -1.97 -2.45 -24.86
CA ILE A 390 -0.71 -3.14 -24.57
C ILE A 390 -0.32 -4.08 -25.73
N HIS A 391 0.98 -4.14 -26.05
CA HIS A 391 1.53 -5.10 -27.02
C HIS A 391 1.17 -6.56 -26.67
N PRO A 392 0.53 -7.33 -27.59
CA PRO A 392 0.12 -8.71 -27.34
C PRO A 392 1.26 -9.64 -26.91
N ASP A 393 2.43 -9.51 -27.53
CA ASP A 393 3.62 -10.32 -27.22
C ASP A 393 4.04 -10.21 -25.75
N TYR A 394 3.84 -9.04 -25.13
CA TYR A 394 4.12 -8.83 -23.72
C TYR A 394 3.11 -9.57 -22.84
N VAL A 395 1.82 -9.52 -23.20
CA VAL A 395 0.77 -10.27 -22.49
C VAL A 395 0.99 -11.79 -22.61
N GLU A 396 1.39 -12.26 -23.79
CA GLU A 396 1.74 -13.67 -24.01
C GLU A 396 3.01 -14.08 -23.26
N TRP A 397 4.00 -13.19 -23.17
CA TRP A 397 5.16 -13.40 -22.31
C TRP A 397 4.74 -13.55 -20.84
N ILE A 398 3.88 -12.65 -20.33
CA ILE A 398 3.33 -12.74 -18.97
C ILE A 398 2.64 -14.09 -18.74
N ASN A 399 1.69 -14.44 -19.61
CA ASN A 399 0.90 -15.68 -19.49
C ASN A 399 1.74 -16.96 -19.55
N ARG A 400 2.87 -16.96 -20.25
CA ARG A 400 3.79 -18.11 -20.29
C ARG A 400 4.59 -18.29 -18.99
N HIS A 401 4.79 -17.22 -18.21
CA HIS A 401 5.68 -17.24 -17.04
C HIS A 401 4.95 -17.31 -15.70
N ILE A 402 3.62 -17.12 -15.65
CA ILE A 402 2.80 -17.25 -14.43
C ILE A 402 2.51 -18.70 -13.98
N PRO A 403 2.09 -19.63 -14.87
CA PRO A 403 1.49 -20.89 -14.47
C PRO A 403 2.37 -21.73 -13.54
N ALA A 404 1.76 -22.34 -12.52
CA ALA A 404 2.42 -23.20 -11.54
C ALA A 404 2.71 -24.63 -12.04
N ARG A 405 2.40 -24.96 -13.31
CA ARG A 405 2.47 -26.32 -13.88
C ARG A 405 3.90 -26.83 -14.20
N LEU A 406 4.92 -26.34 -13.48
CA LEU A 406 6.27 -26.91 -13.55
C LEU A 406 6.57 -27.66 -12.24
N THR A 407 6.47 -28.99 -12.32
CA THR A 407 6.88 -29.98 -11.29
C THR A 407 8.34 -29.84 -10.84
N SER A 408 9.17 -29.12 -11.59
CA SER A 408 10.59 -28.88 -11.30
C SER A 408 10.84 -27.83 -10.21
N TRP A 409 9.83 -27.06 -9.78
CA TRP A 409 10.03 -25.96 -8.81
C TRP A 409 10.15 -26.43 -7.36
N ASP A 410 9.45 -27.49 -6.95
CA ASP A 410 9.61 -28.06 -5.60
C ASP A 410 11.01 -28.67 -5.43
N VAL A 411 11.56 -29.21 -6.53
CA VAL A 411 12.95 -29.66 -6.62
C VAL A 411 13.91 -28.47 -6.60
N PHE A 412 13.62 -27.38 -7.32
CA PHE A 412 14.43 -26.16 -7.36
C PHE A 412 14.50 -25.43 -6.00
N TRP A 413 13.40 -25.31 -5.24
CA TRP A 413 13.41 -24.74 -3.88
C TRP A 413 14.17 -25.63 -2.88
N ASN A 414 14.04 -26.96 -2.99
CA ASN A 414 14.82 -27.89 -2.18
C ASN A 414 16.32 -27.80 -2.48
N ILE A 415 16.69 -27.55 -3.74
CA ILE A 415 18.08 -27.32 -4.17
C ILE A 415 18.58 -25.92 -3.76
N HIS A 416 17.72 -24.90 -3.75
CA HIS A 416 18.06 -23.53 -3.31
C HIS A 416 18.42 -23.40 -1.84
N ARG A 417 18.01 -24.38 -1.00
CA ARG A 417 18.45 -24.48 0.39
C ARG A 417 19.94 -24.81 0.54
N ILE A 418 20.61 -25.20 -0.55
CA ILE A 418 22.06 -25.45 -0.60
C ILE A 418 22.78 -24.13 -0.93
N PRO A 419 23.59 -23.57 -0.02
CA PRO A 419 24.23 -22.24 -0.19
C PRO A 419 25.06 -22.09 -1.48
N LYS A 420 25.67 -23.18 -1.96
CA LYS A 420 26.48 -23.20 -3.19
C LYS A 420 25.65 -23.08 -4.48
N VAL A 421 24.39 -23.56 -4.48
CA VAL A 421 23.52 -23.52 -5.67
C VAL A 421 22.77 -22.18 -5.79
N ARG A 422 22.54 -21.50 -4.66
CA ARG A 422 21.98 -20.14 -4.61
C ARG A 422 22.76 -19.15 -5.50
N ARG A 423 24.09 -19.30 -5.59
CA ARG A 423 24.97 -18.46 -6.43
C ARG A 423 24.81 -18.75 -7.93
N LEU A 424 24.52 -20.00 -8.30
CA LEU A 424 24.30 -20.43 -9.69
C LEU A 424 22.92 -19.99 -10.19
N VAL A 425 21.87 -20.08 -9.37
CA VAL A 425 20.54 -19.61 -9.80
C VAL A 425 20.48 -18.10 -9.97
N TYR A 426 21.17 -17.34 -9.10
CA TYR A 426 21.31 -15.89 -9.25
C TYR A 426 21.98 -15.52 -10.59
N VAL A 427 22.82 -16.41 -11.13
CA VAL A 427 23.45 -16.27 -12.45
C VAL A 427 22.47 -16.63 -13.59
N PHE A 428 21.45 -17.46 -13.36
CA PHE A 428 20.49 -17.91 -14.39
C PHE A 428 19.17 -17.12 -14.47
N ASN A 429 18.94 -16.12 -13.61
CA ASN A 429 17.89 -15.10 -13.76
C ASN A 429 16.42 -15.60 -13.95
N LEU A 430 16.12 -16.86 -13.61
CA LEU A 430 14.80 -17.48 -13.81
C LEU A 430 13.77 -17.09 -12.73
N GLU A 431 14.22 -16.89 -11.49
CA GLU A 431 13.38 -16.46 -10.36
C GLU A 431 12.84 -15.03 -10.57
N ASP A 432 13.64 -14.17 -11.22
CA ASP A 432 13.30 -12.80 -11.56
C ASP A 432 12.18 -12.72 -12.62
N LYS A 433 12.23 -13.55 -13.68
CA LYS A 433 11.24 -13.51 -14.77
C LYS A 433 9.83 -13.85 -14.30
N ARG A 434 9.67 -14.87 -13.47
CA ARG A 434 8.35 -15.27 -12.96
C ARG A 434 7.76 -14.22 -12.03
N LEU A 435 8.57 -13.66 -11.13
CA LEU A 435 8.12 -12.61 -10.22
C LEU A 435 7.76 -11.33 -11.00
N LYS A 436 8.57 -10.95 -12.00
CA LYS A 436 8.26 -9.86 -12.94
C LYS A 436 6.96 -10.08 -13.70
N ALA A 437 6.74 -11.29 -14.23
CA ALA A 437 5.50 -11.62 -14.92
C ALA A 437 4.29 -11.57 -13.96
N TYR A 438 4.44 -12.06 -12.73
CA TYR A 438 3.41 -11.96 -11.70
C TYR A 438 3.09 -10.51 -11.35
N TYR A 439 4.09 -9.66 -11.15
CA TYR A 439 3.88 -8.23 -10.88
C TYR A 439 3.20 -7.50 -12.04
N ALA A 440 3.67 -7.73 -13.28
CA ALA A 440 3.02 -7.19 -14.46
C ALA A 440 1.58 -7.66 -14.59
N TYR A 441 1.29 -8.92 -14.25
CA TYR A 441 -0.08 -9.45 -14.21
C TYR A 441 -0.96 -8.68 -13.23
N LEU A 442 -0.51 -8.48 -12.00
CA LEU A 442 -1.29 -7.75 -10.99
C LEU A 442 -1.53 -6.30 -11.41
N THR A 443 -0.61 -5.69 -12.16
CA THR A 443 -0.79 -4.34 -12.73
C THR A 443 -1.78 -4.33 -13.89
N LEU A 444 -1.72 -5.30 -14.81
CA LEU A 444 -2.58 -5.34 -16.00
C LEU A 444 -3.99 -5.90 -15.73
N LYS A 445 -4.19 -6.70 -14.69
CA LYS A 445 -5.48 -7.34 -14.42
C LYS A 445 -6.63 -6.33 -14.19
N PRO A 446 -6.46 -5.25 -13.40
CA PRO A 446 -7.49 -4.21 -13.29
C PRO A 446 -7.82 -3.55 -14.64
N LEU A 447 -6.84 -3.33 -15.52
CA LEU A 447 -7.06 -2.76 -16.85
C LEU A 447 -7.86 -3.71 -17.75
N GLU A 448 -7.57 -5.02 -17.68
CA GLU A 448 -8.37 -6.04 -18.36
C GLU A 448 -9.83 -6.02 -17.86
N ASN A 449 -10.03 -6.01 -16.54
CA ASN A 449 -11.37 -5.97 -15.94
C ASN A 449 -12.16 -4.72 -16.36
N LEU A 450 -11.49 -3.57 -16.42
CA LEU A 450 -12.06 -2.33 -16.91
C LEU A 450 -12.59 -2.46 -18.34
N ILE A 451 -11.77 -2.98 -19.27
CA ILE A 451 -12.14 -3.20 -20.68
C ILE A 451 -13.29 -4.22 -20.78
N LYS A 452 -13.23 -5.30 -20.00
CA LYS A 452 -14.30 -6.32 -19.94
C LYS A 452 -15.63 -5.70 -19.53
N ARG A 453 -15.66 -4.86 -18.49
CA ARG A 453 -16.89 -4.18 -18.04
C ARG A 453 -17.46 -3.26 -19.12
N ARG A 454 -16.60 -2.48 -19.79
CA ARG A 454 -17.02 -1.64 -20.92
C ARG A 454 -17.67 -2.45 -22.03
N ASN A 455 -17.00 -3.51 -22.46
CA ASN A 455 -17.49 -4.35 -23.55
C ASN A 455 -18.79 -5.08 -23.18
N ALA A 456 -18.93 -5.52 -21.92
CA ALA A 456 -20.16 -6.15 -21.46
C ALA A 456 -21.38 -5.21 -21.58
N ILE A 457 -21.21 -3.90 -21.39
CA ILE A 457 -22.28 -2.90 -21.52
C ILE A 457 -22.54 -2.55 -22.99
N LEU A 458 -21.50 -2.47 -23.82
CA LEU A 458 -21.64 -2.11 -25.23
C LEU A 458 -22.27 -3.23 -26.09
N TYR A 459 -22.14 -4.49 -25.65
CA TYR A 459 -22.62 -5.66 -26.38
C TYR A 459 -23.74 -6.44 -25.65
N SER A 460 -24.26 -5.91 -24.55
CA SER A 460 -25.52 -6.34 -23.93
C SER A 460 -26.71 -5.68 -24.62
#